data_AF-A0A495Z8K7-F1
#
_entry.id   AF-A0A495Z8K7-F1
#
_cell.length_a   1.000
_cell.length_b   1.000
_cell.length_c   1.000
_cell.angle_alpha   90.00
_cell.angle_beta   90.00
_cell.angle_gamma   90.00
#
_symmetry.space_group_name_H-M   'P 1'
#
loop_
_entity.id
_entity.type
_entity.pdbx_description
1 polymer ?
#
loop_
_entity_poly.entity_id
_entity_poly.type
_entity_poly.pdbx_seq_one_letter_code
_entity_poly.pdbx_strand_id
1 'polypeptide(L)'
;MYLKHTRPYQLKEAVERGDPLLVPAGCIETHGPHMAIGHDTIIVEEICARIAEKIDVVIAPSFDYGPTGYALGGPADGTIDPDYVAFGGHVKAILKNFREMGFKTIYVIIMHQGMEAPLALAFKQAAAELAFESILERGYPRGWWGVESLKDEAGPLSGHIEVQPMILPDASPPAGGDHAGYNETSFLLATRPELVEQDRLDDTAPWYCRQDEEKNSWTANAEHGQTMVDAVVAAWVAKIISRS
;
A
#
# COMPACT_ATOMS: atom_id res chain seq x y z
N MET A 1 10.85 2.16 11.94
CA MET A 1 12.23 1.93 11.45
C MET A 1 12.23 1.74 9.94
N TYR A 2 13.14 2.35 9.15
CA TYR A 2 13.21 2.07 7.69
C TYR A 2 14.21 0.97 7.38
N LEU A 3 13.78 -0.11 6.73
CA LEU A 3 14.61 -1.28 6.39
C LEU A 3 15.90 -0.87 5.63
N LYS A 4 15.78 0.05 4.67
CA LYS A 4 16.92 0.59 3.89
C LYS A 4 18.01 1.28 4.72
N HIS A 5 17.70 1.70 5.95
CA HIS A 5 18.64 2.36 6.86
C HIS A 5 19.10 1.45 8.01
N THR A 6 18.68 0.17 8.03
CA THR A 6 19.00 -0.76 9.11
C THR A 6 20.35 -1.43 8.93
N ARG A 7 21.02 -1.70 10.05
CA ARG A 7 22.16 -2.61 10.12
C ARG A 7 21.67 -4.04 10.40
N PRO A 8 22.43 -5.09 10.03
CA PRO A 8 21.99 -6.48 10.21
C PRO A 8 21.58 -6.86 11.64
N TYR A 9 22.19 -6.29 12.68
CA TYR A 9 21.77 -6.59 14.06
C TYR A 9 20.41 -5.96 14.42
N GLN A 10 20.11 -4.76 13.91
CA GLN A 10 18.83 -4.08 14.15
C GLN A 10 17.70 -4.82 13.46
N LEU A 11 17.95 -5.37 12.27
CA LEU A 11 17.01 -6.25 11.58
C LEU A 11 16.70 -7.49 12.43
N LYS A 12 17.72 -8.17 12.95
CA LYS A 12 17.54 -9.35 13.81
C LYS A 12 16.72 -9.01 15.05
N GLU A 13 17.04 -7.92 15.74
CA GLU A 13 16.32 -7.46 16.92
C GLU A 13 14.83 -7.16 16.61
N ALA A 14 14.53 -6.50 15.50
CA ALA A 14 13.15 -6.21 15.09
C ALA A 14 12.37 -7.49 14.79
N VAL A 15 12.98 -8.44 14.07
CA VAL A 15 12.39 -9.75 13.76
C VAL A 15 12.16 -10.58 15.01
N GLU A 16 13.10 -10.56 15.97
CA GLU A 16 12.99 -11.28 17.24
C GLU A 16 11.89 -10.71 18.14
N ARG A 17 11.72 -9.38 18.17
CA ARG A 17 10.58 -8.72 18.84
C ARG A 17 9.24 -9.00 18.18
N GLY A 18 9.25 -9.38 16.90
CA GLY A 18 8.04 -9.60 16.12
C GLY A 18 7.46 -8.30 15.53
N ASP A 19 8.27 -7.26 15.36
CA ASP A 19 7.85 -6.00 14.74
C ASP A 19 7.32 -6.30 13.32
N PRO A 20 6.10 -5.87 12.97
CA PRO A 20 5.54 -6.11 11.64
C PRO A 20 6.25 -5.26 10.58
N LEU A 21 6.31 -5.79 9.35
CA LEU A 21 6.82 -5.09 8.19
C LEU A 21 5.67 -4.41 7.43
N LEU A 22 5.76 -3.10 7.26
CA LEU A 22 4.90 -2.33 6.36
C LEU A 22 5.58 -2.25 4.99
N VAL A 23 4.87 -2.62 3.94
CA VAL A 23 5.31 -2.59 2.54
C VAL A 23 4.47 -1.57 1.80
N PRO A 24 4.97 -0.34 1.58
CA PRO A 24 4.29 0.67 0.78
C PRO A 24 4.22 0.23 -0.68
N ALA A 25 3.06 0.36 -1.31
CA ALA A 25 2.91 0.06 -2.73
C ALA A 25 1.91 1.01 -3.40
N GLY A 26 2.30 1.52 -4.56
CA GLY A 26 1.49 2.37 -5.42
C GLY A 26 1.93 2.22 -6.87
N CYS A 27 1.93 3.32 -7.61
CA CYS A 27 2.41 3.37 -8.99
C CYS A 27 2.88 4.77 -9.38
N ILE A 28 3.26 4.93 -10.65
CA ILE A 28 3.44 6.23 -11.30
C ILE A 28 2.29 6.43 -12.29
N GLU A 29 1.37 7.34 -11.98
CA GLU A 29 0.18 7.64 -12.75
C GLU A 29 -0.08 9.16 -12.78
N THR A 30 -0.50 9.68 -13.92
CA THR A 30 -0.93 11.07 -14.04
C THR A 30 -2.07 11.41 -13.06
N HIS A 31 -1.96 12.53 -12.35
CA HIS A 31 -2.93 12.96 -11.32
C HIS A 31 -3.39 14.40 -11.60
N GLY A 32 -3.90 14.63 -12.80
CA GLY A 32 -4.26 15.96 -13.26
C GLY A 32 -3.04 16.89 -13.43
N PRO A 33 -3.27 18.17 -13.79
CA PRO A 33 -2.20 19.13 -14.07
C PRO A 33 -1.54 19.68 -12.80
N HIS A 34 -2.13 19.47 -11.62
CA HIS A 34 -1.76 20.14 -10.38
C HIS A 34 -1.05 19.24 -9.37
N MET A 35 -0.97 17.92 -9.57
CA MET A 35 -0.34 17.00 -8.61
C MET A 35 0.84 16.24 -9.21
N ALA A 36 1.76 15.82 -8.33
CA ALA A 36 2.83 14.91 -8.68
C ALA A 36 2.32 13.53 -9.11
N ILE A 37 2.90 12.99 -10.20
CA ILE A 37 2.55 11.68 -10.77
C ILE A 37 2.92 10.46 -9.90
N GLY A 38 3.60 10.67 -8.77
CA GLY A 38 3.94 9.63 -7.80
C GLY A 38 3.01 9.59 -6.58
N HIS A 39 1.87 10.28 -6.64
CA HIS A 39 0.93 10.47 -5.52
C HIS A 39 0.69 9.18 -4.74
N ASP A 40 0.29 8.12 -5.45
CA ASP A 40 -0.05 6.80 -4.93
C ASP A 40 0.99 6.24 -3.98
N THR A 41 2.27 6.29 -4.35
CA THR A 41 3.33 5.75 -3.49
C THR A 41 3.69 6.73 -2.37
N ILE A 42 3.80 8.02 -2.70
CA ILE A 42 4.19 9.07 -1.75
C ILE A 42 3.26 9.09 -0.53
N ILE A 43 1.94 9.03 -0.75
CA ILE A 43 1.00 9.13 0.38
C ILE A 43 1.03 7.89 1.27
N VAL A 44 1.26 6.71 0.71
CA VAL A 44 1.42 5.47 1.49
C VAL A 44 2.70 5.53 2.34
N GLU A 45 3.79 6.07 1.79
CA GLU A 45 5.04 6.30 2.55
C GLU A 45 4.81 7.24 3.73
N GLU A 46 4.08 8.35 3.52
CA GLU A 46 3.73 9.32 4.55
C GLU A 46 2.88 8.70 5.67
N ILE A 47 1.93 7.83 5.32
CA ILE A 47 1.13 7.07 6.30
C ILE A 47 2.00 6.06 7.06
N CYS A 48 2.85 5.30 6.37
CA CYS A 48 3.75 4.33 7.01
C CYS A 48 4.70 5.01 8.01
N ALA A 49 5.24 6.18 7.64
CA ALA A 49 6.10 6.98 8.52
C ALA A 49 5.38 7.37 9.81
N ARG A 50 4.16 7.90 9.71
CA ARG A 50 3.33 8.32 10.87
C ARG A 50 2.86 7.14 11.73
N ILE A 51 2.63 5.97 11.14
CA ILE A 51 2.38 4.74 11.91
C ILE A 51 3.64 4.39 12.73
N ALA A 52 4.82 4.46 12.11
CA ALA A 52 6.09 4.14 12.77
C ALA A 52 6.53 5.13 13.85
N GLU A 53 5.91 6.32 13.93
CA GLU A 53 6.05 7.24 15.05
C GLU A 53 5.22 6.83 16.27
N LYS A 54 4.19 5.99 16.09
CA LYS A 54 3.23 5.60 17.13
C LYS A 54 3.48 4.21 17.68
N ILE A 55 3.99 3.29 16.86
CA ILE A 55 4.21 1.89 17.22
C ILE A 55 5.47 1.33 16.55
N ASP A 56 6.02 0.27 17.14
CA ASP A 56 7.19 -0.42 16.61
C ASP A 56 6.84 -1.20 15.35
N VAL A 57 7.27 -0.67 14.20
CA VAL A 57 7.18 -1.32 12.89
C VAL A 57 8.46 -1.10 12.07
N VAL A 58 8.66 -1.97 11.09
CA VAL A 58 9.68 -1.78 10.04
C VAL A 58 9.00 -1.37 8.74
N ILE A 59 9.54 -0.41 8.01
CA ILE A 59 9.04 0.04 6.71
C ILE A 59 10.00 -0.46 5.62
N ALA A 60 9.49 -1.28 4.70
CA ALA A 60 10.24 -1.77 3.54
C ALA A 60 10.51 -0.64 2.52
N PRO A 61 11.47 -0.81 1.59
CA PRO A 61 11.47 -0.02 0.37
C PRO A 61 10.13 -0.14 -0.35
N SER A 62 9.65 0.97 -0.88
CA SER A 62 8.36 1.07 -1.55
C SER A 62 8.38 0.39 -2.92
N PHE A 63 7.22 -0.11 -3.35
CA PHE A 63 6.98 -0.46 -4.74
C PHE A 63 6.47 0.77 -5.48
N ASP A 64 7.40 1.54 -6.05
CA ASP A 64 7.11 2.81 -6.76
C ASP A 64 6.45 2.59 -8.13
N TYR A 65 6.59 1.38 -8.70
CA TYR A 65 6.04 1.02 -10.00
C TYR A 65 5.01 -0.08 -9.83
N GLY A 66 3.87 0.04 -10.53
CA GLY A 66 2.76 -0.87 -10.41
C GLY A 66 1.83 -0.78 -11.63
N PRO A 67 1.04 -1.84 -11.92
CA PRO A 67 0.07 -1.80 -13.01
C PRO A 67 -0.97 -0.69 -12.82
N THR A 68 -1.10 0.17 -13.82
CA THR A 68 -2.10 1.24 -13.93
C THR A 68 -3.16 0.91 -14.98
N GLY A 69 -2.82 -0.01 -15.90
CA GLY A 69 -3.62 -0.34 -17.07
C GLY A 69 -3.73 0.78 -18.09
N TYR A 70 -2.92 1.84 -17.97
CA TYR A 70 -3.06 3.08 -18.72
C TYR A 70 -4.51 3.60 -18.73
N ALA A 71 -5.23 3.38 -17.62
CA ALA A 71 -6.67 3.65 -17.55
C ALA A 71 -7.00 5.14 -17.76
N LEU A 72 -6.08 6.03 -17.37
CA LEU A 72 -6.27 7.46 -17.39
C LEU A 72 -5.38 8.21 -18.39
N GLY A 73 -4.10 7.87 -18.43
CA GLY A 73 -3.08 8.59 -19.20
C GLY A 73 -2.00 7.66 -19.72
N GLY A 74 -1.23 8.12 -20.69
CA GLY A 74 -0.17 7.34 -21.33
C GLY A 74 1.24 7.76 -20.90
N PRO A 75 2.28 7.15 -21.51
CA PRO A 75 3.67 7.51 -21.21
C PRO A 75 4.02 8.98 -21.46
N ALA A 76 3.32 9.65 -22.38
CA ALA A 76 3.52 11.08 -22.66
C ALA A 76 3.14 11.96 -21.46
N ASP A 77 2.27 11.47 -20.59
CA ASP A 77 1.77 12.17 -19.39
C ASP A 77 2.49 11.69 -18.11
N GLY A 78 3.52 10.84 -18.27
CA GLY A 78 4.34 10.31 -17.18
C GLY A 78 3.86 8.98 -16.60
N THR A 79 2.68 8.47 -16.99
CA THR A 79 2.17 7.18 -16.49
C THR A 79 3.07 6.02 -16.94
N ILE A 80 3.37 5.11 -16.02
CA ILE A 80 4.12 3.88 -16.29
C ILE A 80 3.24 2.68 -15.96
N ASP A 81 3.06 1.78 -16.94
CA ASP A 81 2.35 0.51 -16.75
C ASP A 81 3.32 -0.66 -17.05
N PRO A 82 3.90 -1.30 -16.03
CA PRO A 82 4.83 -2.41 -16.22
C PRO A 82 4.10 -3.66 -16.71
N ASP A 83 4.83 -4.58 -17.36
CA ASP A 83 4.29 -5.89 -17.72
C ASP A 83 3.78 -6.65 -16.48
N TYR A 84 2.59 -7.23 -16.59
CA TYR A 84 1.86 -7.74 -15.43
C TYR A 84 2.49 -9.03 -14.90
N VAL A 85 3.04 -9.86 -15.79
CA VAL A 85 3.69 -11.12 -15.43
C VAL A 85 5.05 -10.85 -14.79
N ALA A 86 5.85 -9.96 -15.39
CA ALA A 86 7.12 -9.54 -14.84
C ALA A 86 6.96 -8.86 -13.48
N PHE A 87 5.97 -7.98 -13.36
CA PHE A 87 5.64 -7.32 -12.10
C PHE A 87 5.20 -8.32 -11.02
N GLY A 88 4.26 -9.21 -11.33
CA GLY A 88 3.80 -10.25 -10.39
C GLY A 88 4.94 -11.16 -9.93
N GLY A 89 5.84 -11.55 -10.86
CA GLY A 89 7.04 -12.32 -10.53
C GLY A 89 7.99 -11.56 -9.60
N HIS A 90 8.20 -10.27 -9.85
CA HIS A 90 9.01 -9.41 -8.99
C HIS A 90 8.41 -9.27 -7.58
N VAL A 91 7.11 -8.96 -7.48
CA VAL A 91 6.38 -8.87 -6.21
C VAL A 91 6.55 -10.14 -5.39
N LYS A 92 6.29 -11.31 -5.98
CA LYS A 92 6.43 -12.59 -5.27
C LYS A 92 7.85 -12.83 -4.78
N ALA A 93 8.86 -12.55 -5.62
CA ALA A 93 10.26 -12.72 -5.24
C ALA A 93 10.64 -11.85 -4.02
N ILE A 94 10.24 -10.58 -4.03
CA ILE A 94 10.55 -9.64 -2.94
C ILE A 94 9.80 -10.01 -1.65
N LEU A 95 8.50 -10.33 -1.72
CA LEU A 95 7.73 -10.76 -0.56
C LEU A 95 8.28 -12.06 0.05
N LYS A 96 8.76 -13.00 -0.79
CA LYS A 96 9.47 -14.19 -0.33
C LYS A 96 10.71 -13.83 0.47
N ASN A 97 11.53 -12.91 -0.03
CA ASN A 97 12.75 -12.50 0.66
C ASN A 97 12.46 -11.81 2.00
N PHE A 98 11.38 -11.03 2.12
CA PHE A 98 10.98 -10.48 3.43
C PHE A 98 10.61 -11.57 4.44
N ARG A 99 9.97 -12.66 4.01
CA ARG A 99 9.74 -13.82 4.88
C ARG A 99 11.03 -14.54 5.25
N GLU A 100 11.96 -14.68 4.31
CA GLU A 100 13.28 -15.28 4.54
C GLU A 100 14.15 -14.42 5.48
N MET A 101 13.94 -13.10 5.51
CA MET A 101 14.53 -12.22 6.54
C MET A 101 13.97 -12.48 7.95
N GLY A 102 12.84 -13.20 8.06
CA GLY A 102 12.22 -13.64 9.31
C GLY A 102 10.96 -12.86 9.72
N PHE A 103 10.49 -11.90 8.92
CA PHE A 103 9.24 -11.20 9.20
C PHE A 103 8.05 -12.17 9.18
N LYS A 104 7.31 -12.23 10.29
CA LYS A 104 6.14 -13.12 10.47
C LYS A 104 4.83 -12.47 10.06
N THR A 105 4.79 -11.13 10.11
CA THR A 105 3.63 -10.31 9.78
C THR A 105 4.07 -9.19 8.86
N ILE A 106 3.52 -9.21 7.65
CA ILE A 106 3.79 -8.25 6.58
C ILE A 106 2.45 -7.64 6.16
N TYR A 107 2.36 -6.32 6.18
CA TYR A 107 1.23 -5.56 5.66
C TYR A 107 1.66 -4.86 4.37
N VAL A 108 1.12 -5.29 3.24
CA VAL A 108 1.20 -4.55 1.99
C VAL A 108 0.08 -3.52 2.01
N ILE A 109 0.46 -2.24 2.00
CA ILE A 109 -0.45 -1.10 2.08
C ILE A 109 -0.51 -0.48 0.71
N ILE A 110 -1.70 -0.44 0.11
CA ILE A 110 -1.90 -0.02 -1.28
C ILE A 110 -2.76 1.24 -1.36
N MET A 111 -2.24 2.26 -2.04
CA MET A 111 -3.06 3.34 -2.62
C MET A 111 -2.88 3.26 -4.13
N HIS A 112 -3.92 2.83 -4.84
CA HIS A 112 -4.10 2.89 -6.29
C HIS A 112 -5.38 2.13 -6.62
N GLN A 113 -6.30 2.75 -7.36
CA GLN A 113 -7.55 2.14 -7.80
C GLN A 113 -8.31 1.44 -6.65
N GLY A 114 -8.43 0.11 -6.69
CA GLY A 114 -9.12 -0.66 -5.66
C GLY A 114 -8.54 -2.05 -5.51
N MET A 115 -9.01 -2.79 -4.50
CA MET A 115 -8.40 -4.07 -4.13
C MET A 115 -8.63 -5.21 -5.13
N GLU A 116 -9.50 -5.01 -6.12
CA GLU A 116 -9.74 -5.93 -7.23
C GLU A 116 -9.03 -5.50 -8.52
N ALA A 117 -8.21 -4.45 -8.45
CA ALA A 117 -7.43 -3.95 -9.58
C ALA A 117 -6.09 -4.72 -9.74
N PRO A 118 -5.44 -4.64 -10.92
CA PRO A 118 -4.27 -5.47 -11.23
C PRO A 118 -3.11 -5.33 -10.23
N LEU A 119 -2.82 -4.13 -9.72
CA LEU A 119 -1.79 -3.93 -8.69
C LEU A 119 -2.09 -4.78 -7.45
N ALA A 120 -3.27 -4.60 -6.85
CA ALA A 120 -3.66 -5.31 -5.65
C ALA A 120 -3.78 -6.83 -5.88
N LEU A 121 -4.27 -7.25 -7.05
CA LEU A 121 -4.35 -8.66 -7.42
C LEU A 121 -2.98 -9.32 -7.54
N ALA A 122 -1.96 -8.63 -8.07
CA ALA A 122 -0.60 -9.15 -8.12
C ALA A 122 -0.04 -9.45 -6.72
N PHE A 123 -0.22 -8.53 -5.78
CA PHE A 123 0.16 -8.73 -4.37
C PHE A 123 -0.67 -9.84 -3.70
N LYS A 124 -1.98 -9.87 -3.91
CA LYS A 124 -2.87 -10.91 -3.35
C LYS A 124 -2.50 -12.30 -3.87
N GLN A 125 -2.23 -12.43 -5.17
CA GLN A 125 -1.78 -13.68 -5.79
C GLN A 125 -0.45 -14.13 -5.19
N ALA A 126 0.55 -13.23 -5.14
CA ALA A 126 1.85 -13.54 -4.54
C ALA A 126 1.73 -13.98 -3.07
N ALA A 127 0.93 -13.28 -2.27
CA ALA A 127 0.67 -13.65 -0.87
C ALA A 127 0.02 -15.03 -0.75
N ALA A 128 -0.98 -15.33 -1.58
CA ALA A 128 -1.66 -16.63 -1.58
C ALA A 128 -0.72 -17.77 -2.00
N GLU A 129 0.04 -17.60 -3.07
CA GLU A 129 1.01 -18.60 -3.53
C GLU A 129 2.07 -18.90 -2.45
N LEU A 130 2.64 -17.85 -1.84
CA LEU A 130 3.65 -17.99 -0.79
C LEU A 130 3.10 -18.68 0.46
N ALA A 131 1.81 -18.48 0.80
CA ALA A 131 1.18 -19.19 1.91
C ALA A 131 1.23 -20.72 1.70
N PHE A 132 0.78 -21.20 0.53
CA PHE A 132 0.80 -22.63 0.22
C PHE A 132 2.21 -23.19 0.03
N GLU A 133 3.10 -22.45 -0.64
CA GLU A 133 4.50 -22.85 -0.81
C GLU A 133 5.18 -23.07 0.54
N SER A 134 4.92 -22.21 1.52
CA SER A 134 5.54 -22.35 2.84
C SER A 134 5.11 -23.59 3.63
N ILE A 135 3.91 -24.11 3.37
CA ILE A 135 3.49 -25.40 3.95
C ILE A 135 4.31 -26.54 3.34
N LEU A 136 4.53 -26.49 2.02
CA LEU A 136 5.36 -27.50 1.34
C LEU A 136 6.83 -27.41 1.74
N GLU A 137 7.36 -26.20 1.90
CA GLU A 137 8.75 -25.96 2.37
C GLU A 137 8.98 -26.48 3.80
N ARG A 138 7.94 -26.52 4.65
CA ARG A 138 7.98 -27.15 5.98
C ARG A 138 7.96 -28.70 5.93
N GLY A 139 7.89 -29.30 4.73
CA GLY A 139 7.96 -30.74 4.54
C GLY A 139 6.61 -31.46 4.50
N TYR A 140 5.49 -30.73 4.48
CA TYR A 140 4.17 -31.34 4.35
C TYR A 140 4.01 -31.97 2.95
N PRO A 141 3.42 -33.18 2.84
CA PRO A 141 3.22 -33.83 1.55
C PRO A 141 2.20 -33.08 0.69
N ARG A 142 2.27 -33.25 -0.63
CA ARG A 142 1.18 -32.82 -1.52
C ARG A 142 -0.11 -33.54 -1.12
N GLY A 143 -1.19 -32.79 -0.99
CA GLY A 143 -2.46 -33.32 -0.47
C GLY A 143 -2.53 -33.42 1.06
N TRP A 144 -1.62 -32.77 1.80
CA TRP A 144 -1.64 -32.73 3.28
C TRP A 144 -3.02 -32.36 3.84
N TRP A 145 -3.76 -31.47 3.19
CA TRP A 145 -5.06 -31.03 3.68
C TRP A 145 -6.13 -32.13 3.65
N GLY A 146 -5.95 -33.13 2.78
CA GLY A 146 -6.79 -34.33 2.74
C GLY A 146 -6.45 -35.37 3.81
N VAL A 147 -5.35 -35.18 4.55
CA VAL A 147 -4.95 -36.06 5.66
C VAL A 147 -5.50 -35.45 6.95
N GLU A 148 -6.44 -36.14 7.58
CA GLU A 148 -7.18 -35.63 8.75
C GLU A 148 -6.26 -35.17 9.90
N SER A 149 -5.14 -35.86 10.13
CA SER A 149 -4.18 -35.48 11.17
C SER A 149 -3.37 -34.23 10.84
N LEU A 150 -3.22 -33.89 9.55
CA LEU A 150 -2.36 -32.78 9.11
C LEU A 150 -3.13 -31.49 8.83
N LYS A 151 -4.46 -31.56 8.66
CA LYS A 151 -5.29 -30.42 8.24
C LYS A 151 -5.20 -29.22 9.20
N ASP A 152 -5.11 -29.48 10.50
CA ASP A 152 -5.05 -28.46 11.55
C ASP A 152 -3.61 -28.21 12.02
N GLU A 153 -2.68 -29.14 11.77
CA GLU A 153 -1.26 -29.05 12.16
C GLU A 153 -0.47 -28.10 11.25
N ALA A 154 -0.87 -27.99 9.98
CA ALA A 154 -0.25 -27.07 9.02
C ALA A 154 -0.36 -25.60 9.45
N GLY A 155 -1.30 -25.27 10.35
CA GLY A 155 -1.56 -23.90 10.79
C GLY A 155 -2.33 -23.09 9.75
N PRO A 156 -2.61 -21.81 10.04
CA PRO A 156 -3.42 -20.98 9.16
C PRO A 156 -2.68 -20.67 7.86
N LEU A 157 -3.36 -20.85 6.72
CA LEU A 157 -2.89 -20.41 5.41
C LEU A 157 -2.93 -18.88 5.28
N SER A 158 -3.85 -18.24 6.00
CA SER A 158 -3.98 -16.79 6.09
C SER A 158 -3.10 -16.24 7.21
N GLY A 159 -2.49 -15.08 6.97
CA GLY A 159 -2.05 -14.20 8.06
C GLY A 159 -0.58 -13.82 8.13
N HIS A 160 0.28 -14.31 7.23
CA HIS A 160 1.67 -13.85 7.16
C HIS A 160 1.86 -12.58 6.32
N ILE A 161 1.13 -12.47 5.20
CA ILE A 161 1.12 -11.30 4.33
C ILE A 161 -0.34 -10.87 4.17
N GLU A 162 -0.66 -9.66 4.60
CA GLU A 162 -1.97 -9.04 4.36
C GLU A 162 -1.85 -7.92 3.34
N VAL A 163 -2.68 -7.98 2.30
CA VAL A 163 -2.74 -6.96 1.26
C VAL A 163 -4.01 -6.15 1.49
N GLN A 164 -3.87 -4.86 1.81
CA GLN A 164 -4.95 -4.01 2.28
C GLN A 164 -4.89 -2.64 1.59
N PRO A 165 -6.05 -1.97 1.42
CA PRO A 165 -6.05 -0.59 0.99
C PRO A 165 -5.46 0.31 2.09
N MET A 166 -4.82 1.41 1.70
CA MET A 166 -4.33 2.42 2.63
C MET A 166 -5.49 2.98 3.47
N ILE A 167 -6.62 3.27 2.83
CA ILE A 167 -7.84 3.72 3.51
C ILE A 167 -8.62 2.49 3.95
N LEU A 168 -8.46 2.12 5.22
CA LEU A 168 -9.24 1.05 5.84
C LEU A 168 -10.70 1.49 6.04
N PRO A 169 -11.68 0.55 6.09
CA PRO A 169 -13.08 0.89 6.35
C PRO A 169 -13.28 1.73 7.62
N ASP A 170 -12.52 1.45 8.68
CA ASP A 170 -12.61 2.17 9.96
C ASP A 170 -12.12 3.63 9.90
N ALA A 171 -11.41 4.01 8.83
CA ALA A 171 -10.99 5.40 8.59
C ALA A 171 -12.04 6.19 7.79
N SER A 172 -13.09 5.54 7.27
CA SER A 172 -14.07 6.15 6.36
C SER A 172 -15.48 6.16 6.96
N PRO A 173 -16.11 7.35 7.08
CA PRO A 173 -15.53 8.70 7.03
C PRO A 173 -14.57 8.97 8.21
N PRO A 174 -13.66 9.95 8.13
CA PRO A 174 -13.60 11.03 7.12
C PRO A 174 -12.75 10.72 5.88
N ALA A 175 -11.91 9.68 5.89
CA ALA A 175 -11.06 9.36 4.76
C ALA A 175 -11.86 8.80 3.58
N GLY A 176 -11.51 9.26 2.38
CA GLY A 176 -12.09 8.79 1.12
C GLY A 176 -11.04 8.74 0.02
N GLY A 177 -11.28 7.94 -1.00
CA GLY A 177 -10.49 7.91 -2.22
C GLY A 177 -11.27 8.57 -3.37
N ASP A 178 -10.57 9.30 -4.22
CA ASP A 178 -11.04 9.75 -5.53
C ASP A 178 -9.88 9.63 -6.52
N HIS A 179 -9.86 10.38 -7.61
CA HIS A 179 -8.69 10.43 -8.50
C HIS A 179 -8.37 11.87 -8.88
N ALA A 180 -7.22 12.36 -8.42
CA ALA A 180 -6.79 13.75 -8.47
C ALA A 180 -7.86 14.74 -8.00
N GLY A 181 -8.80 14.27 -7.17
CA GLY A 181 -10.01 14.97 -6.76
C GLY A 181 -9.81 15.73 -5.45
N TYR A 182 -10.89 15.88 -4.68
CA TYR A 182 -10.86 16.58 -3.40
C TYR A 182 -9.98 15.85 -2.38
N ASN A 183 -10.14 14.53 -2.25
CA ASN A 183 -9.47 13.76 -1.22
C ASN A 183 -7.99 13.60 -1.51
N GLU A 184 -7.61 13.10 -2.68
CA GLU A 184 -6.19 12.89 -3.03
C GLU A 184 -5.39 14.20 -3.03
N THR A 185 -5.97 15.28 -3.58
CA THR A 185 -5.34 16.62 -3.53
C THR A 185 -5.19 17.09 -2.08
N SER A 186 -6.23 16.92 -1.24
CA SER A 186 -6.17 17.32 0.17
C SER A 186 -5.11 16.52 0.96
N PHE A 187 -5.02 15.19 0.73
CA PHE A 187 -3.98 14.34 1.31
C PHE A 187 -2.58 14.88 1.01
N LEU A 188 -2.32 15.22 -0.24
CA LEU A 188 -1.01 15.70 -0.66
C LEU A 188 -0.73 17.12 -0.16
N LEU A 189 -1.72 18.02 -0.14
CA LEU A 189 -1.61 19.35 0.47
C LEU A 189 -1.24 19.27 1.96
N ALA A 190 -1.78 18.29 2.70
CA ALA A 190 -1.50 18.13 4.12
C ALA A 190 -0.11 17.55 4.41
N THR A 191 0.42 16.71 3.50
CA THR A 191 1.63 15.92 3.76
C THR A 191 2.86 16.42 2.99
N ARG A 192 2.68 16.81 1.73
CA ARG A 192 3.72 17.23 0.77
C ARG A 192 3.20 18.38 -0.10
N PRO A 193 2.87 19.55 0.47
CA PRO A 193 2.24 20.65 -0.26
C PRO A 193 3.06 21.17 -1.44
N GLU A 194 4.38 20.98 -1.44
CA GLU A 194 5.24 21.37 -2.56
C GLU A 194 5.04 20.51 -3.83
N LEU A 195 4.27 19.42 -3.72
CA LEU A 195 3.90 18.54 -4.83
C LEU A 195 2.51 18.86 -5.39
N VAL A 196 1.92 19.98 -4.97
CA VAL A 196 0.61 20.45 -5.42
C VAL A 196 0.69 21.91 -5.86
N GLU A 197 0.31 22.18 -7.11
CA GLU A 197 0.17 23.52 -7.69
C GLU A 197 -1.29 23.72 -8.14
N GLN A 198 -2.23 24.00 -7.22
CA GLN A 198 -3.67 24.14 -7.54
C GLN A 198 -3.95 25.27 -8.55
N ASP A 199 -3.05 26.24 -8.71
CA ASP A 199 -3.15 27.31 -9.72
C ASP A 199 -2.91 26.83 -11.17
N ARG A 200 -2.43 25.59 -11.35
CA ARG A 200 -2.38 24.90 -12.65
C ARG A 200 -3.72 24.37 -13.11
N LEU A 201 -4.73 24.35 -12.24
CA LEU A 201 -6.08 23.98 -12.61
C LEU A 201 -6.74 25.10 -13.41
N ASP A 202 -7.21 24.79 -14.61
CA ASP A 202 -7.95 25.72 -15.47
C ASP A 202 -9.21 25.06 -16.06
N ASP A 203 -9.88 25.73 -17.00
CA ASP A 203 -11.10 25.23 -17.65
C ASP A 203 -10.86 23.97 -18.50
N THR A 204 -9.61 23.63 -18.80
CA THR A 204 -9.23 22.42 -19.54
C THR A 204 -8.98 21.22 -18.65
N ALA A 205 -8.93 21.41 -17.32
CA ALA A 205 -8.68 20.33 -16.38
C ALA A 205 -9.72 19.20 -16.52
N PRO A 206 -9.29 17.92 -16.46
CA PRO A 206 -10.14 16.76 -16.69
C PRO A 206 -11.35 16.65 -15.76
N TRP A 207 -12.34 15.85 -16.18
CA TRP A 207 -13.58 15.66 -15.43
C TRP A 207 -13.37 15.13 -14.00
N TYR A 208 -12.34 14.31 -13.79
CA TYR A 208 -12.04 13.71 -12.49
C TYR A 208 -11.52 14.74 -11.48
N CYS A 209 -11.06 15.91 -11.93
CA CYS A 209 -10.75 17.04 -11.05
C CYS A 209 -12.01 17.81 -10.60
N ARG A 210 -13.21 17.48 -11.12
CA ARG A 210 -14.47 18.24 -10.97
C ARG A 210 -15.62 17.39 -10.44
N GLN A 211 -15.34 16.26 -9.80
CA GLN A 211 -16.35 15.23 -9.49
C GLN A 211 -17.55 15.72 -8.66
N ASP A 212 -17.39 16.78 -7.89
CA ASP A 212 -18.44 17.42 -7.08
C ASP A 212 -18.29 18.96 -7.12
N GLU A 213 -19.40 19.70 -7.06
CA GLU A 213 -19.37 21.18 -7.12
C GLU A 213 -18.72 21.81 -5.88
N GLU A 214 -18.92 21.20 -4.70
CA GLU A 214 -18.41 21.67 -3.42
C GLU A 214 -17.08 21.01 -3.04
N LYS A 215 -16.87 19.75 -3.43
CA LYS A 215 -15.68 18.95 -3.09
C LYS A 215 -14.95 18.47 -4.34
N ASN A 216 -14.07 19.31 -4.86
CA ASN A 216 -13.23 19.02 -6.02
C ASN A 216 -11.78 19.50 -5.81
N SER A 217 -10.95 19.38 -6.84
CA SER A 217 -9.52 19.72 -6.75
C SER A 217 -9.26 21.20 -6.45
N TRP A 218 -10.19 22.12 -6.77
CA TRP A 218 -10.06 23.54 -6.42
C TRP A 218 -10.39 23.80 -4.95
N THR A 219 -11.34 23.07 -4.38
CA THR A 219 -11.77 23.24 -2.98
C THR A 219 -11.00 22.37 -2.00
N ALA A 220 -10.17 21.44 -2.51
CA ALA A 220 -9.23 20.64 -1.74
C ALA A 220 -8.36 21.51 -0.84
N ASN A 221 -8.09 21.04 0.38
CA ASN A 221 -7.40 21.82 1.38
C ASN A 221 -6.66 20.93 2.40
N ALA A 222 -5.61 21.50 3.01
CA ALA A 222 -4.77 20.79 3.95
C ALA A 222 -5.50 20.40 5.27
N GLU A 223 -6.54 21.13 5.67
CA GLU A 223 -7.29 20.83 6.91
C GLU A 223 -8.06 19.51 6.80
N HIS A 224 -8.79 19.33 5.69
CA HIS A 224 -9.44 18.05 5.38
C HIS A 224 -8.41 16.94 5.18
N GLY A 225 -7.32 17.24 4.46
CA GLY A 225 -6.21 16.30 4.28
C GLY A 225 -5.66 15.78 5.59
N GLN A 226 -5.39 16.67 6.56
CA GLN A 226 -4.89 16.30 7.88
C GLN A 226 -5.91 15.43 8.64
N THR A 227 -7.19 15.78 8.56
CA THR A 227 -8.27 15.00 9.18
C THR A 227 -8.31 13.56 8.63
N MET A 228 -8.12 13.37 7.33
CA MET A 228 -8.04 12.04 6.73
C MET A 228 -6.77 11.30 7.12
N VAL A 229 -5.61 11.96 7.12
CA VAL A 229 -4.33 11.38 7.54
C VAL A 229 -4.45 10.83 8.97
N ASP A 230 -5.00 11.62 9.89
CA ASP A 230 -5.14 11.22 11.29
C ASP A 230 -6.06 10.00 11.44
N ALA A 231 -7.18 9.98 10.70
CA ALA A 231 -8.10 8.84 10.69
C ALA A 231 -7.46 7.56 10.12
N VAL A 232 -6.73 7.67 9.00
CA VAL A 232 -6.04 6.54 8.37
C VAL A 232 -4.96 5.98 9.29
N VAL A 233 -4.12 6.84 9.88
CA VAL A 233 -3.08 6.40 10.81
C VAL A 233 -3.69 5.75 12.04
N ALA A 234 -4.75 6.32 12.61
CA ALA A 234 -5.43 5.75 13.78
C ALA A 234 -6.00 4.35 13.48
N ALA A 235 -6.66 4.17 12.33
CA ALA A 235 -7.21 2.88 11.92
C ALA A 235 -6.10 1.82 11.73
N TRP A 236 -4.99 2.19 11.10
CA TRP A 236 -3.86 1.27 10.91
C TRP A 236 -3.18 0.88 12.23
N VAL A 237 -2.96 1.85 13.12
CA VAL A 237 -2.41 1.57 14.46
C VAL A 237 -3.32 0.61 15.23
N ALA A 238 -4.63 0.87 15.23
CA ALA A 238 -5.60 -0.01 15.87
C ALA A 238 -5.57 -1.44 15.28
N LYS A 239 -5.55 -1.55 13.95
CA LYS A 239 -5.46 -2.83 13.24
C LYS A 239 -4.20 -3.61 13.62
N ILE A 240 -3.03 -2.96 13.64
CA ILE A 240 -1.75 -3.61 13.93
C ILE A 240 -1.70 -4.07 15.40
N ILE A 241 -2.10 -3.20 16.34
CA ILE A 241 -2.11 -3.54 17.77
C ILE A 241 -3.10 -4.66 18.07
N SER A 242 -4.27 -4.70 17.45
CA SER A 242 -5.29 -5.75 17.69
C SER A 242 -4.82 -7.17 17.35
N ARG A 243 -3.70 -7.29 16.62
CA ARG A 243 -3.12 -8.55 16.18
C ARG A 243 -1.83 -8.93 16.91
N SER A 244 -1.30 -8.01 17.72
CA SER A 244 -0.08 -8.17 18.52
C SER A 244 -0.39 -8.93 19.81
#